data_AF-A0A968QAT0-F1
#
_entry.id   AF-A0A968QAT0-F1
#
_cell.length_a   1.000
_cell.length_b   1.000
_cell.length_c   1.000
_cell.angle_alpha   90.00
_cell.angle_beta   90.00
_cell.angle_gamma   90.00
#
_symmetry.space_group_name_H-M   'P 1'
#
loop_
_entity.id
_entity.type
_entity.pdbx_description
1 polymer ?
#
loop_
_entity_poly.entity_id
_entity_poly.type
_entity_poly.pdbx_seq_one_letter_code
_entity_poly.pdbx_strand_id
1 'polypeptide(L)'
;MRGLLRGYRLVHDPTIVTTELAPTSLRGLWLQRQRWSQGWLEVAGIYIERVWRCPYLDSVQKTYWLLMLLFSQCFYPLVWQVVPMVLSTHISLFYRDLKFENLNLLMMGLLIISTVLQVALAMGLRPLDSNYSRRHGLLYCLLSPVYFWFKVVIGMAAFYNHLCGSRVWHVTARTRHSTQPLALGLEDGHEP
;
A
#
# COMPACT_ATOMS: atom_id res chain seq x y z
N MET A 1 15.30 7.92 2.26
CA MET A 1 15.47 8.99 3.27
C MET A 1 16.92 9.32 3.60
N ARG A 2 17.73 8.39 4.13
CA ARG A 2 19.12 8.71 4.53
C ARG A 2 19.98 9.35 3.42
N GLY A 3 19.89 8.86 2.18
CA GLY A 3 20.56 9.48 1.04
C GLY A 3 20.05 10.91 0.74
N LEU A 4 18.73 11.07 0.68
CA LEU A 4 18.11 12.38 0.47
C LEU A 4 18.55 13.43 1.51
N LEU A 5 18.60 13.04 2.79
CA LEU A 5 19.06 13.91 3.89
C LEU A 5 20.57 14.22 3.86
N ARG A 6 21.34 13.48 3.06
CA ARG A 6 22.76 13.76 2.79
C ARG A 6 22.98 14.55 1.50
N GLY A 7 21.90 15.04 0.87
CA GLY A 7 21.98 15.82 -0.37
C GLY A 7 22.09 14.99 -1.66
N TYR A 8 21.90 13.66 -1.60
CA TYR A 8 21.86 12.85 -2.82
C TYR A 8 20.54 13.05 -3.57
N ARG A 9 20.64 13.10 -4.91
CA ARG A 9 19.49 13.22 -5.80
C ARG A 9 18.90 11.84 -6.11
N LEU A 10 17.60 11.70 -5.87
CA LEU A 10 16.84 10.52 -6.31
C LEU A 10 16.41 10.72 -7.76
N VAL A 11 16.79 9.79 -8.63
CA VAL A 11 16.43 9.79 -10.05
C VAL A 11 15.65 8.51 -10.33
N HIS A 12 14.54 8.63 -11.04
CA HIS A 12 13.75 7.51 -11.51
C HIS A 12 14.10 7.25 -12.97
N ASP A 13 14.67 6.08 -13.27
CA ASP A 13 14.94 5.63 -14.63
C ASP A 13 13.77 4.77 -15.12
N PRO A 14 12.98 5.23 -16.11
CA PRO A 14 11.84 4.48 -16.63
C PRO A 14 12.25 3.24 -17.45
N THR A 15 13.52 3.11 -17.83
CA THR A 15 14.02 1.96 -18.60
C THR A 15 14.26 0.72 -17.72
N ILE A 16 14.41 0.91 -16.41
CA ILE A 16 14.60 -0.18 -15.46
C ILE A 16 13.24 -0.83 -15.17
N VAL A 17 12.98 -1.96 -15.82
CA VAL A 17 11.76 -2.76 -15.61
C VAL A 17 12.07 -3.93 -14.69
N THR A 18 11.29 -4.07 -13.62
CA THR A 18 11.36 -5.22 -12.71
C THR A 18 10.00 -5.90 -12.64
N THR A 19 10.00 -7.24 -12.55
CA THR A 19 8.79 -8.04 -12.42
C THR A 19 8.75 -8.67 -11.04
N GLU A 20 7.67 -8.42 -10.28
CA GLU A 20 7.44 -9.05 -8.98
C GLU A 20 6.24 -10.01 -9.02
N LEU A 21 6.34 -11.11 -8.27
CA LEU A 21 5.23 -12.05 -8.12
C LEU A 21 4.27 -11.53 -7.05
N ALA A 22 3.01 -11.35 -7.42
CA ALA A 22 1.96 -11.00 -6.47
C ALA A 22 1.64 -12.18 -5.54
N PRO A 23 1.25 -11.94 -4.28
CA PRO A 23 0.77 -13.00 -3.40
C PRO A 23 -0.45 -13.71 -3.99
N THR A 24 -0.45 -15.04 -3.92
CA THR A 24 -1.55 -15.88 -4.43
C THR A 24 -2.70 -16.07 -3.43
N SER A 25 -2.54 -15.59 -2.20
CA SER A 25 -3.55 -15.71 -1.14
C SER A 25 -3.86 -14.36 -0.49
N LEU A 26 -5.12 -14.20 -0.05
CA LEU A 26 -5.57 -13.01 0.68
C LEU A 26 -4.80 -12.81 1.99
N ARG A 27 -4.48 -13.89 2.70
CA ARG A 27 -3.66 -13.84 3.92
C ARG A 27 -2.24 -13.33 3.62
N GLY A 28 -1.63 -13.80 2.54
CA GLY A 28 -0.32 -13.32 2.09
C GLY A 28 -0.34 -11.83 1.74
N LEU A 29 -1.39 -11.39 1.02
CA LEU A 29 -1.60 -9.99 0.68
C LEU A 29 -1.79 -9.11 1.92
N TRP A 30 -2.60 -9.56 2.89
CA TRP A 30 -2.81 -8.87 4.16
C TRP A 30 -1.50 -8.65 4.90
N LEU A 31 -0.74 -9.72 5.14
CA LEU A 31 0.53 -9.65 5.88
C LEU A 31 1.56 -8.77 5.17
N GLN A 32 1.63 -8.84 3.83
CA GLN A 32 2.52 -7.99 3.04
C GLN A 32 2.16 -6.50 3.20
N ARG A 33 0.88 -6.15 3.02
CA ARG A 33 0.41 -4.76 3.10
C ARG A 33 0.49 -4.22 4.53
N GLN A 34 0.22 -5.05 5.53
CA GLN A 34 0.38 -4.68 6.93
C GLN A 34 1.84 -4.31 7.23
N ARG A 35 2.80 -5.11 6.77
CA ARG A 35 4.24 -4.82 6.93
C ARG A 35 4.64 -3.50 6.26
N TRP A 36 4.15 -3.25 5.05
CA TRP A 36 4.43 -1.98 4.36
C TRP A 36 3.88 -0.79 5.13
N SER A 37 2.63 -0.89 5.61
CA SER A 37 2.02 0.18 6.39
C SER A 37 2.79 0.45 7.69
N GLN A 38 3.19 -0.60 8.43
CA GLN A 38 4.01 -0.46 9.64
C GLN A 38 5.38 0.18 9.34
N GLY A 39 6.06 -0.25 8.27
CA GLY A 39 7.34 0.32 7.87
C GLY A 39 7.23 1.81 7.50
N TRP A 40 6.17 2.21 6.80
CA TRP A 40 5.91 3.62 6.51
C TRP A 40 5.62 4.43 7.77
N LEU A 41 4.94 3.86 8.77
CA LEU A 41 4.66 4.52 10.06
C LEU A 41 5.96 4.81 10.83
N GLU A 42 6.84 3.82 10.92
CA GLU A 42 8.15 3.98 11.55
C GLU A 42 9.02 4.99 10.83
N VAL A 43 9.05 4.94 9.50
CA VAL A 43 9.80 5.92 8.69
C VAL A 43 9.23 7.32 8.87
N ALA A 44 7.91 7.50 8.88
CA ALA A 44 7.30 8.79 9.13
C ALA A 44 7.70 9.34 10.51
N GLY A 45 7.58 8.52 11.57
CA GLY A 45 7.95 8.92 12.93
C GLY A 45 9.41 9.33 13.08
N ILE A 46 10.34 8.63 12.42
CA ILE A 46 11.78 8.92 12.51
C ILE A 46 12.19 10.11 11.64
N TYR A 47 11.57 10.29 10.47
CA TYR A 47 12.11 11.16 9.42
C TYR A 47 11.33 12.47 9.20
N ILE A 48 10.11 12.65 9.72
CA ILE A 48 9.36 13.93 9.55
C ILE A 48 10.19 15.13 10.05
N GLU A 49 10.67 15.09 11.30
CA GLU A 49 11.46 16.19 11.87
C GLU A 49 12.78 16.39 11.11
N ARG A 50 13.41 15.29 10.68
CA ARG A 50 14.69 15.32 9.96
C ARG A 50 14.54 15.94 8.57
N VAL A 51 13.43 15.64 7.87
CA VAL A 51 13.10 16.24 6.57
C VAL A 51 12.79 17.73 6.74
N TRP A 52 12.04 18.09 7.78
CA TRP A 52 11.73 19.50 8.09
C TRP A 52 13.00 20.34 8.30
N ARG A 53 13.94 19.84 9.09
CA ARG A 53 15.20 20.53 9.43
C ARG A 53 16.30 20.40 8.37
N CYS A 54 16.10 19.62 7.31
CA CYS A 54 17.13 19.40 6.30
C CYS A 54 17.41 20.69 5.50
N PRO A 55 18.68 21.12 5.40
CA PRO A 55 19.07 22.27 4.57
C PRO A 55 19.27 21.91 3.10
N TYR A 56 19.48 20.63 2.76
CA TYR A 56 19.76 20.18 1.40
C TYR A 56 18.50 20.03 0.52
N LEU A 57 17.31 20.17 1.12
CA LEU A 57 16.03 20.00 0.45
C LEU A 57 15.45 21.36 0.09
N ASP A 58 15.12 21.55 -1.18
CA ASP A 58 14.34 22.70 -1.63
C ASP A 58 12.95 22.72 -0.96
N SER A 59 12.32 23.88 -0.86
CA SER A 59 11.03 24.08 -0.22
C SER A 59 9.93 23.22 -0.85
N VAL A 60 9.93 23.05 -2.17
CA VAL A 60 8.96 22.19 -2.88
C VAL A 60 9.20 20.72 -2.53
N GLN A 61 10.45 20.27 -2.57
CA GLN A 61 10.81 18.90 -2.24
C GLN A 61 10.48 18.58 -0.78
N LYS A 62 10.77 19.50 0.13
CA LYS A 62 10.45 19.39 1.56
C LYS A 62 8.95 19.21 1.76
N THR A 63 8.14 20.08 1.16
CA THR A 63 6.67 19.98 1.23
C THR A 63 6.18 18.64 0.66
N TYR A 64 6.69 18.21 -0.49
CA TYR A 64 6.33 16.91 -1.09
C TYR A 64 6.63 15.74 -0.14
N TRP A 65 7.84 15.67 0.41
CA TRP A 65 8.22 14.58 1.31
C TRP A 65 7.45 14.58 2.62
N LEU A 66 7.19 15.77 3.19
CA LEU A 66 6.39 15.88 4.41
C LEU A 66 4.94 15.47 4.16
N LEU A 67 4.33 15.96 3.07
CA LEU A 67 2.98 15.59 2.69
C LEU A 67 2.90 14.07 2.47
N MET A 68 3.85 13.48 1.75
CA MET A 68 3.86 12.04 1.48
C MET A 68 3.98 11.23 2.78
N LEU A 69 4.89 11.60 3.70
CA LEU A 69 5.05 10.92 4.98
C LEU A 69 3.80 11.03 5.86
N LEU A 70 3.26 12.24 6.01
CA LEU A 70 2.05 12.48 6.80
C LEU A 70 0.84 11.77 6.21
N PHE A 71 0.62 11.94 4.91
CA PHE A 71 -0.50 11.33 4.21
C PHE A 71 -0.45 9.80 4.29
N SER A 72 0.75 9.20 4.20
CA SER A 72 0.88 7.73 4.27
C SER A 72 0.32 7.11 5.56
N GLN A 73 0.23 7.87 6.66
CA GLN A 73 -0.22 7.39 7.97
C GLN A 73 -1.55 7.98 8.41
N CYS A 74 -1.72 9.29 8.25
CA CYS A 74 -2.92 10.00 8.68
C CYS A 74 -4.13 9.70 7.79
N PHE A 75 -3.92 9.21 6.57
CA PHE A 75 -5.02 8.90 5.66
C PHE A 75 -5.98 7.85 6.22
N TYR A 76 -5.49 6.77 6.84
CA TYR A 76 -6.34 5.68 7.33
C TYR A 76 -7.35 6.12 8.42
N PRO A 77 -6.95 6.78 9.51
CA PRO A 77 -7.90 7.26 10.50
C PRO A 77 -8.86 8.32 9.93
N LEU A 78 -8.39 9.19 9.01
CA LEU A 78 -9.25 10.17 8.34
C LEU A 78 -10.34 9.51 7.50
N VAL A 79 -10.04 8.42 6.77
CA VAL A 79 -11.07 7.69 6.02
C VAL A 79 -12.04 6.98 6.97
N TRP A 80 -11.53 6.41 8.06
CA TRP A 80 -12.37 5.73 9.05
C TRP A 80 -13.38 6.66 9.73
N GLN A 81 -13.10 7.96 9.85
CA GLN A 81 -14.02 8.95 10.41
C GLN A 81 -15.30 9.10 9.56
N VAL A 82 -15.25 8.80 8.27
CA VAL A 82 -16.41 8.91 7.37
C VAL A 82 -17.49 7.90 7.75
N VAL A 83 -17.12 6.72 8.26
CA VAL A 83 -18.06 5.66 8.65
C VAL A 83 -19.04 6.10 9.74
N PRO A 84 -18.61 6.57 10.92
CA PRO A 84 -19.53 7.04 11.95
C PRO A 84 -20.29 8.31 11.53
N MET A 85 -19.70 9.19 10.70
CA MET A 85 -20.40 10.37 10.19
C MET A 85 -21.59 9.97 9.32
N VAL A 86 -21.37 9.11 8.32
CA VAL A 86 -22.43 8.62 7.43
C VAL A 86 -23.47 7.82 8.22
N LEU A 87 -23.04 6.97 9.15
CA LEU A 87 -23.94 6.21 10.01
C LEU A 87 -24.84 7.14 10.86
N SER A 88 -24.26 8.18 11.45
CA SER A 88 -25.00 9.18 12.23
C SER A 88 -26.06 9.89 11.40
N THR A 89 -25.74 10.26 10.15
CA THR A 89 -26.68 10.91 9.24
C THR A 89 -27.84 9.97 8.84
N HIS A 90 -27.57 8.68 8.64
CA HIS A 90 -28.62 7.71 8.32
C HIS A 90 -29.53 7.38 9.51
N ILE A 91 -28.99 7.35 10.73
CA ILE A 91 -29.78 7.11 11.95
C ILE A 91 -30.60 8.34 12.32
N SER A 92 -30.04 9.54 12.15
CA SER A 92 -30.69 10.81 12.43
C SER A 92 -31.69 11.17 11.33
N LEU A 93 -32.83 10.47 11.28
CA LEU A 93 -33.91 10.68 10.30
C LEU A 93 -34.42 12.13 10.23
N PHE A 94 -34.17 12.95 11.28
CA PHE A 94 -34.65 14.32 11.41
C PHE A 94 -33.65 15.42 11.02
N TYR A 95 -32.35 15.13 10.93
CA TYR A 95 -31.30 16.14 10.72
C TYR A 95 -30.25 15.65 9.71
N ARG A 96 -30.69 15.38 8.47
CA ARG A 96 -29.78 15.01 7.39
C ARG A 96 -29.05 16.23 6.85
N ASP A 97 -27.72 16.26 6.99
CA ASP A 97 -26.87 17.24 6.32
C ASP A 97 -26.68 16.85 4.85
N LEU A 98 -27.60 17.31 4.01
CA LEU A 98 -27.56 17.07 2.56
C LEU A 98 -26.32 17.66 1.89
N LYS A 99 -25.70 18.71 2.47
CA LYS A 99 -24.47 19.29 1.90
C LYS A 99 -23.30 18.34 2.10
N PHE A 100 -23.15 17.78 3.30
CA PHE A 100 -22.14 16.77 3.59
C PHE A 100 -22.33 15.51 2.74
N GLU A 101 -23.56 15.01 2.62
CA GLU A 101 -23.86 13.84 1.77
C GLU A 101 -23.52 14.07 0.30
N ASN A 102 -23.93 15.21 -0.27
CA ASN A 102 -23.64 15.56 -1.66
C ASN A 102 -22.13 15.73 -1.90
N LEU A 103 -21.42 16.36 -0.96
CA LEU A 103 -19.97 16.50 -1.03
C LEU A 103 -19.28 15.12 -0.98
N ASN A 104 -19.71 14.25 -0.07
CA ASN A 104 -19.17 12.89 0.04
C ASN A 104 -19.42 12.07 -1.24
N LEU A 105 -20.64 12.15 -1.81
CA LEU A 105 -20.96 11.50 -3.09
C LEU A 105 -20.08 12.03 -4.24
N LEU A 106 -19.88 13.35 -4.30
CA LEU A 106 -18.99 13.97 -5.29
C LEU A 106 -17.54 13.47 -5.13
N MET A 107 -17.01 13.46 -3.90
CA MET A 107 -15.65 13.00 -3.61
C MET A 107 -15.47 11.51 -3.96
N MET A 108 -16.44 10.66 -3.60
CA MET A 108 -16.43 9.24 -3.97
C MET A 108 -16.51 9.04 -5.48
N GLY A 109 -17.33 9.82 -6.18
CA GLY A 109 -17.43 9.82 -7.64
C GLY A 109 -16.10 10.19 -8.30
N LEU A 110 -15.45 11.27 -7.84
CA LEU A 110 -14.13 11.68 -8.33
C LEU A 110 -13.04 10.62 -8.08
N LEU A 111 -13.09 9.92 -6.94
CA LEU A 111 -12.17 8.82 -6.63
C LEU A 111 -12.34 7.64 -7.59
N ILE A 112 -13.59 7.28 -7.94
CA ILE A 112 -13.88 6.24 -8.92
C ILE A 112 -13.36 6.65 -10.30
N ILE A 113 -13.65 7.87 -10.74
CA ILE A 113 -13.16 8.40 -12.02
C ILE A 113 -11.63 8.38 -12.07
N SER A 114 -10.96 8.85 -11.01
CA SER A 114 -9.50 8.81 -10.89
C SER A 114 -8.96 7.39 -11.02
N THR A 115 -9.61 6.41 -10.40
CA THR A 115 -9.19 5.01 -10.49
C THR A 115 -9.32 4.47 -11.92
N VAL A 116 -10.43 4.78 -12.61
CA VAL A 116 -10.63 4.38 -14.02
C VAL A 116 -9.57 4.99 -14.92
N LEU A 117 -9.25 6.28 -14.74
CA LEU A 117 -8.20 6.96 -15.51
C LEU A 117 -6.82 6.34 -15.28
N GLN A 118 -6.46 6.03 -14.03
CA GLN A 118 -5.19 5.36 -13.70
C GLN A 118 -5.10 3.97 -14.35
N VAL A 119 -6.19 3.20 -14.35
CA VAL A 119 -6.23 1.90 -15.02
C VAL A 119 -6.14 2.05 -16.53
N ALA A 120 -6.84 3.02 -17.12
CA ALA A 120 -6.77 3.28 -18.56
C ALA A 120 -5.33 3.62 -18.99
N LEU A 121 -4.64 4.49 -18.25
CA LEU A 121 -3.24 4.82 -18.48
C LEU A 121 -2.32 3.61 -18.30
N ALA A 122 -2.48 2.84 -17.23
CA ALA A 122 -1.70 1.62 -17.00
C ALA A 122 -1.90 0.59 -18.12
N MET A 123 -3.12 0.46 -18.64
CA MET A 123 -3.42 -0.43 -19.76
C MET A 123 -2.88 0.06 -21.10
N GLY A 124 -2.74 1.38 -21.27
CA GLY A 124 -2.14 2.01 -22.45
C GLY A 124 -0.62 1.93 -22.46
N LEU A 125 0.02 2.02 -21.29
CA LEU A 125 1.48 1.98 -21.12
C LEU A 125 2.03 0.57 -20.82
N ARG A 126 1.20 -0.47 -20.86
CA ARG A 126 1.65 -1.83 -20.50
C ARG A 126 2.69 -2.35 -21.52
N PRO A 127 3.73 -3.08 -21.08
CA PRO A 127 4.65 -3.77 -21.98
C PRO A 127 3.92 -4.79 -22.86
N LEU A 128 4.41 -5.00 -24.09
CA LEU A 128 3.86 -5.96 -25.03
C LEU A 128 3.95 -7.40 -24.51
N ASP A 129 4.97 -7.71 -23.71
CA ASP A 129 5.20 -9.03 -23.10
C ASP A 129 4.27 -9.34 -21.92
N SER A 130 3.37 -8.42 -21.56
CA SER A 130 2.47 -8.60 -20.43
C SER A 130 1.28 -9.49 -20.78
N ASN A 131 1.07 -10.55 -20.00
CA ASN A 131 -0.14 -11.40 -20.04
C ASN A 131 -1.42 -10.69 -19.60
N TYR A 132 -1.35 -9.40 -19.24
CA TYR A 132 -2.47 -8.66 -18.69
C TYR A 132 -3.44 -8.16 -19.76
N SER A 133 -4.54 -8.89 -19.96
CA SER A 133 -5.63 -8.50 -20.87
C SER A 133 -6.48 -7.32 -20.39
N ARG A 134 -7.14 -6.61 -21.33
CA ARG A 134 -8.13 -5.54 -21.05
C ARG A 134 -9.25 -5.97 -20.10
N ARG A 135 -9.62 -7.25 -20.10
CA ARG A 135 -10.62 -7.82 -19.17
C ARG A 135 -10.16 -7.70 -17.71
N HIS A 136 -8.88 -7.88 -17.43
CA HIS A 136 -8.34 -7.74 -16.08
C HIS A 136 -8.36 -6.27 -15.63
N GLY A 137 -8.13 -5.33 -16.54
CA GLY A 137 -8.31 -3.89 -16.26
C GLY A 137 -9.74 -3.56 -15.85
N LEU A 138 -10.73 -4.06 -16.59
CA LEU A 138 -12.15 -3.89 -16.25
C LEU A 138 -12.49 -4.54 -14.90
N LEU A 139 -12.04 -5.77 -14.67
CA LEU A 139 -12.23 -6.48 -13.40
C LEU A 139 -11.61 -5.70 -12.23
N TYR A 140 -10.44 -5.10 -12.44
CA TYR A 140 -9.81 -4.26 -11.42
C TYR A 140 -10.63 -3.00 -11.11
N CYS A 141 -11.17 -2.32 -12.11
CA CYS A 141 -12.08 -1.18 -11.89
C CYS A 141 -13.33 -1.57 -11.09
N LEU A 142 -13.88 -2.76 -11.33
CA LEU A 142 -15.05 -3.25 -10.59
C LEU A 142 -14.69 -3.60 -9.14
N LEU A 143 -13.53 -4.24 -8.93
CA LEU A 143 -13.07 -4.67 -7.60
C LEU A 143 -12.41 -3.54 -6.79
N SER A 144 -12.06 -2.41 -7.42
CA SER A 144 -11.30 -1.35 -6.77
C SER A 144 -11.99 -0.72 -5.55
N PRO A 145 -13.32 -0.51 -5.49
CA PRO A 145 -13.96 0.04 -4.29
C PRO A 145 -13.86 -0.92 -3.10
N VAL A 146 -14.05 -2.22 -3.34
CA VAL A 146 -13.91 -3.25 -2.31
C VAL A 146 -12.44 -3.34 -1.86
N TYR A 147 -11.52 -3.33 -2.81
CA TYR A 147 -10.08 -3.35 -2.52
C TYR A 147 -9.61 -2.09 -1.78
N PHE A 148 -10.22 -0.93 -2.03
CA PHE A 148 -9.94 0.30 -1.31
C PHE A 148 -10.24 0.14 0.18
N TRP A 149 -11.44 -0.33 0.53
CA TRP A 149 -11.81 -0.58 1.92
C TRP A 149 -10.94 -1.64 2.56
N PHE A 150 -10.62 -2.73 1.85
CA PHE A 150 -9.69 -3.74 2.33
C PHE A 150 -8.32 -3.14 2.72
N LYS A 151 -7.75 -2.27 1.88
CA LYS A 151 -6.50 -1.55 2.20
C LYS A 151 -6.65 -0.63 3.42
N VAL A 152 -7.77 0.07 3.54
CA VAL A 152 -8.05 0.97 4.68
C VAL A 152 -8.13 0.19 5.99
N VAL A 153 -8.76 -0.99 5.99
CA VAL A 153 -8.81 -1.88 7.17
C VAL A 153 -7.41 -2.37 7.53
N ILE A 154 -6.61 -2.83 6.56
CA ILE A 154 -5.23 -3.27 6.81
C ILE A 154 -4.38 -2.14 7.39
N GLY A 155 -4.48 -0.93 6.82
CA GLY A 155 -3.74 0.24 7.30
C GLY A 155 -4.10 0.60 8.74
N MET A 156 -5.40 0.57 9.07
CA MET A 156 -5.87 0.82 10.44
C MET A 156 -5.41 -0.27 11.41
N ALA A 157 -5.45 -1.54 11.01
CA ALA A 157 -4.93 -2.64 11.83
C ALA A 157 -3.41 -2.50 12.08
N ALA A 158 -2.64 -2.10 11.06
CA ALA A 158 -1.21 -1.82 11.19
C ALA A 158 -0.95 -0.66 12.15
N PHE A 159 -1.72 0.42 12.05
CA PHE A 159 -1.64 1.58 12.93
C PHE A 159 -1.95 1.21 14.38
N TYR A 160 -3.05 0.49 14.62
CA TYR A 160 -3.42 -0.02 15.94
C TYR A 160 -2.34 -0.92 16.54
N ASN A 161 -1.84 -1.90 15.77
CA ASN A 161 -0.78 -2.81 16.22
C ASN A 161 0.50 -2.06 16.61
N HIS A 162 0.84 -1.00 15.89
CA HIS A 162 1.99 -0.17 16.23
C HIS A 162 1.80 0.60 17.54
N LEU A 163 0.59 1.15 17.76
CA LEU A 163 0.24 1.82 19.03
C LEU A 163 0.27 0.86 20.23
N CYS A 164 -0.16 -0.39 20.03
CA CYS A 164 -0.11 -1.44 21.06
C CYS A 164 1.29 -2.05 21.25
N GLY A 165 2.32 -1.57 20.55
CA GLY A 165 3.69 -2.08 20.68
C GLY A 165 3.95 -3.43 19.99
N SER A 166 2.98 -3.99 19.25
CA SER A 166 3.16 -5.23 18.49
C SER A 166 3.91 -4.95 17.19
N ARG A 167 5.25 -5.06 17.26
CA ARG A 167 6.17 -4.87 16.13
C ARG A 167 6.67 -6.18 15.53
N VAL A 168 5.86 -7.24 15.63
CA VAL A 168 6.28 -8.57 15.16
C VAL A 168 6.32 -8.60 13.63
N TRP A 169 7.54 -8.63 13.11
CA TRP A 169 7.82 -8.69 11.68
C TRP A 169 7.57 -10.11 11.15
N HIS A 170 6.35 -10.37 10.71
CA HIS A 170 6.03 -11.65 10.06
C HIS A 170 6.70 -11.66 8.69
N VAL A 171 7.66 -12.55 8.44
CA VAL A 171 8.30 -12.71 7.13
C VAL A 171 7.35 -13.45 6.19
N THR A 172 7.15 -12.93 4.98
CA THR A 172 6.39 -13.63 3.94
C THR A 172 7.23 -14.82 3.47
N ALA A 173 6.78 -16.03 3.80
CA ALA A 173 7.46 -17.25 3.38
C ALA A 173 7.59 -17.23 1.85
N ARG A 174 8.82 -17.40 1.35
CA ARG A 174 9.03 -17.72 -0.07
C ARG A 174 8.52 -19.14 -0.26
N THR A 175 7.63 -19.34 -1.24
CA THR A 175 7.15 -20.68 -1.60
C THR A 175 8.38 -21.56 -1.80
N ARG A 176 8.57 -22.57 -0.95
CA ARG A 176 9.63 -23.55 -1.17
C ARG A 176 9.21 -24.34 -2.40
N HIS A 177 9.89 -24.14 -3.53
CA HIS A 177 9.87 -25.18 -4.56
C HIS A 177 10.43 -26.43 -3.89
N SER A 178 9.61 -27.47 -3.81
CA SER A 178 10.00 -28.79 -3.34
C SER A 178 11.04 -29.34 -4.30
N THR A 179 12.32 -29.10 -4.03
CA THR A 179 13.43 -29.82 -4.65
C THR A 179 13.34 -31.26 -4.13
N GLN A 180 12.85 -32.18 -4.96
CA GLN A 180 13.02 -33.62 -4.74
C GLN A 180 14.53 -33.89 -4.61
N PRO A 181 15.01 -34.51 -3.52
CA PRO A 181 16.39 -34.98 -3.49
C PRO A 181 16.49 -36.16 -4.47
N LEU A 182 17.32 -35.98 -5.51
CA LEU A 182 17.85 -37.11 -6.28
C LEU A 182 18.56 -38.03 -5.28
N ALA A 183 18.04 -39.23 -5.10
CA ALA A 183 18.72 -40.31 -4.42
C ALA A 183 19.97 -40.69 -5.21
N LEU A 184 21.11 -40.15 -4.81
CA LEU A 184 22.42 -40.66 -5.17
C LEU A 184 22.89 -41.50 -3.99
N GLY A 185 22.75 -42.81 -4.15
CA GLY A 185 23.30 -43.79 -3.22
C GLY A 185 24.82 -43.70 -3.23
N LEU A 186 25.39 -43.76 -2.03
CA LEU A 186 26.66 -44.41 -1.79
C LEU A 186 26.49 -45.17 -0.46
N GLU A 187 26.52 -46.48 -0.60
CA GLU A 187 26.90 -47.41 0.45
C GLU A 187 28.25 -46.97 1.03
N ASP A 188 28.42 -47.10 2.34
CA ASP A 188 29.62 -47.68 2.97
C ASP A 188 29.58 -47.47 4.48
N GLY A 189 29.61 -48.59 5.21
CA GLY A 189 29.64 -48.60 6.66
C GLY A 189 29.64 -50.01 7.23
N HIS A 190 30.52 -50.87 6.69
CA HIS A 190 30.93 -52.10 7.35
C HIS A 190 31.88 -51.75 8.51
N GLU A 191 31.61 -52.41 9.64
CA GLU A 191 32.38 -52.62 10.89
C GLU A 191 33.92 -52.56 10.80
N PRO A 192 34.64 -52.31 11.93
CA PRO A 192 34.48 -53.04 13.21
C PRO A 192 34.40 -52.22 14.51
#